data_AF-A0A553R3Q3-F1
#
_entry.id   AF-A0A553R3Q3-F1
#
_cell.length_a   1.000
_cell.length_b   1.000
_cell.length_c   1.000
_cell.angle_alpha   90.00
_cell.angle_beta   90.00
_cell.angle_gamma   90.00
#
_symmetry.space_group_name_H-M   'P 1'
#
loop_
_entity.id
_entity.type
_entity.pdbx_description
1 polymer ?
#
loop_
_entity_poly.entity_id
_entity_poly.type
_entity_poly.pdbx_seq_one_letter_code
_entity_poly.pdbx_strand_id
1 'polypeptide(L)'
;MLLLFQLRVDKWWGNRKELATVRTICSHVQNMIKGVTLGFRYRMRSVYAHFPINVVVQEAGALVEIRNFLGEKYIRRVRMRQAALIQQATTVKNKDIRKFLDGIYVSEKGTVVELEA
;
A
#
# COMPACT_ATOMS: atom_id res chain seq x y z
N MET A 1 -18.91 19.09 5.81
CA MET A 1 -19.62 19.52 4.58
C MET A 1 -19.04 18.78 3.39
N LEU A 2 -19.37 17.51 3.20
CA LEU A 2 -19.03 16.72 2.01
C LEU A 2 -20.33 16.41 1.28
N LEU A 3 -20.46 16.93 0.07
CA LEU A 3 -21.62 16.74 -0.80
C LEU A 3 -21.99 15.25 -0.90
N LEU A 4 -23.26 14.95 -0.63
CA LEU A 4 -23.93 13.67 -0.85
C LEU A 4 -23.98 13.37 -2.36
N PHE A 5 -22.85 13.00 -2.96
CA PHE A 5 -22.83 12.43 -4.30
C PHE A 5 -23.39 11.01 -4.24
N GLN A 6 -24.65 10.84 -4.64
CA GLN A 6 -25.25 9.52 -4.83
C GLN A 6 -25.08 9.09 -6.29
N LEU A 7 -24.32 8.01 -6.50
CA LEU A 7 -24.13 7.39 -7.82
C LEU A 7 -24.90 6.06 -7.85
N ARG A 8 -25.93 5.98 -8.69
CA ARG A 8 -26.74 4.77 -8.89
C ARG A 8 -26.13 3.92 -10.01
N VAL A 9 -25.93 2.63 -9.74
CA VAL A 9 -25.45 1.65 -10.73
C VAL A 9 -26.50 0.56 -10.85
N ASP A 10 -27.17 0.50 -12.00
CA ASP A 10 -28.18 -0.50 -12.29
C ASP A 10 -27.66 -1.50 -13.34
N LYS A 11 -28.04 -2.77 -13.18
CA LYS A 11 -27.81 -3.82 -14.16
C LYS A 11 -29.11 -4.58 -14.37
N TRP A 12 -29.62 -4.50 -15.59
CA TRP A 12 -30.86 -5.17 -16.00
C TRP A 12 -30.55 -6.61 -16.39
N TRP A 13 -31.41 -7.54 -15.96
CA TRP A 13 -31.37 -8.98 -16.30
C TRP A 13 -29.99 -9.63 -16.10
N GLY A 14 -29.38 -9.40 -14.94
CA GLY A 14 -28.02 -9.88 -14.65
C GLY A 14 -27.95 -11.32 -14.16
N ASN A 15 -27.06 -12.12 -14.75
CA ASN A 15 -26.65 -13.41 -14.21
C ASN A 15 -25.83 -13.24 -12.91
N ARG A 16 -25.66 -14.31 -12.09
CA ARG A 16 -24.93 -14.26 -10.80
C ARG A 16 -23.55 -13.59 -10.91
N LYS A 17 -22.79 -13.87 -11.97
CA LYS A 17 -21.47 -13.27 -12.22
C LYS A 17 -21.56 -11.77 -12.52
N GLU A 18 -22.59 -11.36 -13.26
CA GLU A 18 -22.81 -9.97 -13.66
C GLU A 18 -23.33 -9.12 -12.49
N LEU A 19 -24.13 -9.69 -11.59
CA LEU A 19 -24.52 -8.99 -10.36
C LEU A 19 -23.31 -8.75 -9.44
N ALA A 20 -22.34 -9.66 -9.42
CA ALA A 20 -21.11 -9.48 -8.66
C ALA A 20 -20.25 -8.31 -9.17
N THR A 21 -20.24 -8.07 -10.50
CA THR A 21 -19.46 -6.95 -11.07
C THR A 21 -20.02 -5.59 -10.69
N VAL A 22 -21.34 -5.47 -10.47
CA VAL A 22 -21.97 -4.22 -9.99
C VAL A 22 -21.35 -3.77 -8.66
N ARG A 23 -21.15 -4.70 -7.72
CA ARG A 23 -20.52 -4.40 -6.43
C ARG A 23 -19.05 -4.03 -6.57
N THR A 24 -18.33 -4.71 -7.46
CA THR A 24 -16.93 -4.40 -7.78
C THR A 24 -16.78 -2.99 -8.35
N ILE A 25 -17.66 -2.59 -9.28
CA ILE A 25 -17.67 -1.24 -9.87
C ILE A 25 -17.95 -0.19 -8.80
N CYS A 26 -19.00 -0.37 -7.99
CA CYS A 26 -19.32 0.56 -6.91
C CYS A 26 -18.14 0.72 -5.93
N SER A 27 -17.48 -0.38 -5.58
CA SER A 27 -16.29 -0.36 -4.71
C SER A 27 -15.10 0.36 -5.35
N HIS A 28 -14.86 0.17 -6.65
CA HIS A 28 -13.81 0.88 -7.37
C HIS A 28 -14.08 2.39 -7.43
N VAL A 29 -15.31 2.82 -7.72
CA VAL A 29 -15.67 4.24 -7.73
C VAL A 29 -15.49 4.86 -6.34
N GLN A 30 -15.94 4.18 -5.29
CA GLN A 30 -15.72 4.63 -3.92
C GLN A 30 -14.22 4.76 -3.59
N ASN A 31 -13.39 3.82 -4.04
CA ASN A 31 -11.94 3.89 -3.84
C ASN A 31 -11.31 5.03 -4.65
N MET A 32 -11.77 5.30 -5.87
CA MET A 32 -11.29 6.46 -6.65
C MET A 32 -11.62 7.78 -5.94
N ILE A 33 -12.86 7.94 -5.45
CA ILE A 33 -13.28 9.14 -4.71
C ILE A 33 -12.45 9.29 -3.42
N LYS A 34 -12.29 8.21 -2.64
CA LYS A 34 -11.42 8.21 -1.44
C LYS A 34 -9.97 8.55 -1.78
N GLY A 35 -9.46 8.05 -2.91
CA GLY A 35 -8.09 8.29 -3.35
C GLY A 35 -7.82 9.76 -3.68
N VAL A 36 -8.77 10.45 -4.31
CA VAL A 36 -8.64 11.89 -4.63
C VAL A 36 -8.85 12.77 -3.41
N THR A 37 -9.76 12.39 -2.51
CA THR A 37 -10.12 13.22 -1.34
C THR A 37 -9.15 13.06 -0.17
N LEU A 38 -8.79 11.82 0.19
CA LEU A 38 -8.00 11.52 1.39
C LEU A 38 -6.62 10.92 1.08
N GLY A 39 -6.41 10.43 -0.13
CA GLY A 39 -5.21 9.68 -0.51
C GLY A 39 -5.14 8.29 0.13
N PHE A 40 -4.33 7.40 -0.43
CA PHE A 40 -4.04 6.08 0.15
C PHE A 40 -2.62 6.03 0.70
N ARG A 41 -2.47 5.48 1.91
CA ARG A 41 -1.19 5.27 2.57
C ARG A 41 -1.00 3.80 2.93
N TYR A 42 0.13 3.25 2.50
CA TYR A 42 0.57 1.92 2.91
C TYR A 42 1.81 2.07 3.79
N ARG A 43 1.79 1.50 5.00
CA ARG A 43 2.98 1.43 5.86
C ARG A 43 3.58 0.04 5.76
N MET A 44 4.82 -0.04 5.28
CA MET A 44 5.58 -1.28 5.21
C MET A 44 6.58 -1.37 6.36
N ARG A 45 6.86 -2.58 6.83
CA ARG A 45 7.88 -2.86 7.86
C ARG A 45 8.87 -3.88 7.35
N SER A 46 10.15 -3.55 7.44
CA SER A 46 11.26 -4.47 7.28
C SER A 46 11.44 -5.27 8.56
N VAL A 47 11.39 -6.59 8.44
CA VAL A 47 11.56 -7.56 9.52
C VAL A 47 12.83 -8.34 9.22
N TYR A 48 13.71 -8.46 10.21
CA TYR A 48 14.96 -9.22 10.08
C TYR A 48 15.30 -9.90 11.42
N ALA A 49 15.89 -11.09 11.35
CA ALA A 49 16.35 -11.85 12.51
C ALA A 49 17.84 -11.59 12.81
N HIS A 50 18.69 -11.61 11.78
CA HIS A 50 20.14 -11.55 11.94
C HIS A 50 20.80 -10.48 11.08
N PHE A 51 20.52 -10.48 9.76
CA PHE A 51 21.09 -9.50 8.83
C PHE A 51 20.15 -8.30 8.68
N PRO A 52 20.55 -7.08 9.08
CA PRO A 52 19.70 -5.90 8.92
C PRO A 52 19.50 -5.56 7.45
N ILE A 53 18.24 -5.41 7.04
CA ILE A 53 17.86 -5.06 5.66
C ILE A 53 17.97 -3.54 5.50
N ASN A 54 18.75 -3.09 4.52
CA ASN A 54 18.92 -1.68 4.21
C ASN A 54 18.02 -1.29 3.03
N VAL A 55 17.08 -0.39 3.27
CA VAL A 55 16.17 0.15 2.25
C VAL A 55 16.60 1.58 1.94
N VAL A 56 17.00 1.84 0.69
CA VAL A 56 17.40 3.16 0.20
C VAL A 56 16.44 3.60 -0.88
N VAL A 57 15.84 4.77 -0.70
CA VAL A 57 14.97 5.39 -1.69
C VAL A 57 15.81 6.29 -2.59
N GLN A 58 15.73 6.07 -3.90
CA GLN A 58 16.39 6.85 -4.94
C GLN A 58 15.35 7.50 -5.86
N GLU A 59 15.80 8.39 -6.76
CA GLU A 59 14.95 9.06 -7.76
C GLU A 59 13.71 9.71 -7.14
N ALA A 60 13.90 10.49 -6.06
CA ALA A 60 12.83 11.24 -5.38
C ALA A 60 11.59 10.40 -4.99
N GLY A 61 11.77 9.11 -4.69
CA GLY A 61 10.67 8.22 -4.29
C GLY A 61 10.23 7.21 -5.35
N ALA A 62 10.81 7.25 -6.57
CA ALA A 62 10.41 6.39 -7.68
C ALA A 62 11.14 5.04 -7.74
N LEU A 63 12.35 4.94 -7.17
CA LEU A 63 13.15 3.72 -7.17
C LEU A 63 13.53 3.33 -5.74
N VAL A 64 13.33 2.07 -5.39
CA VAL A 64 13.76 1.53 -4.09
C VAL A 64 14.85 0.49 -4.31
N GLU A 65 15.99 0.71 -3.68
CA GLU A 65 17.06 -0.26 -3.58
C GLU A 65 17.00 -0.98 -2.23
N ILE A 66 16.86 -2.30 -2.27
CA ILE A 66 16.97 -3.17 -1.09
C ILE A 66 18.34 -3.83 -1.12
N ARG A 67 19.12 -3.61 -0.07
CA ARG A 67 20.47 -4.15 0.12
C ARG A 67 20.49 -5.07 1.33
N ASN A 68 21.41 -6.04 1.31
CA ASN A 68 21.67 -6.96 2.42
C ASN A 68 20.44 -7.80 2.83
N PHE A 69 19.58 -8.12 1.87
CA PHE A 69 18.46 -9.03 2.12
C PHE A 69 19.00 -10.44 2.36
N LEU A 70 18.72 -11.03 3.54
CA LEU A 70 19.27 -12.34 3.96
C LEU A 70 20.82 -12.43 3.93
N GLY A 71 21.54 -11.31 3.91
CA GLY A 71 23.01 -11.30 3.76
C GLY A 71 23.52 -11.42 2.32
N GLU A 72 22.64 -11.35 1.31
CA GLU A 72 23.04 -11.35 -0.10
C GLU A 72 23.79 -10.06 -0.47
N LYS A 73 24.85 -10.20 -1.29
CA LYS A 73 25.54 -9.05 -1.93
C LYS A 73 24.74 -8.46 -3.10
N TYR A 74 23.70 -9.15 -3.56
CA TYR A 74 22.87 -8.70 -4.68
C TYR A 74 21.96 -7.54 -4.26
N ILE A 75 21.92 -6.49 -5.09
CA ILE A 75 21.09 -5.31 -4.86
C ILE A 75 19.78 -5.46 -5.63
N ARG A 76 18.66 -5.52 -4.91
CA ARG A 76 17.33 -5.63 -5.53
C ARG A 76 16.78 -4.24 -5.77
N ARG A 77 16.51 -3.91 -7.04
CA ARG A 77 15.92 -2.63 -7.47
C ARG A 77 14.45 -2.81 -7.80
N VAL A 78 13.58 -2.07 -7.13
CA VAL A 78 12.13 -2.08 -7.37
C VAL A 78 11.70 -0.70 -7.82
N ARG A 79 11.24 -0.59 -9.07
CA ARG A 79 10.69 0.64 -9.62
C ARG A 79 9.21 0.76 -9.28
N MET A 80 8.83 1.91 -8.74
CA MET A 80 7.44 2.21 -8.39
C MET A 80 6.62 2.57 -9.62
N ARG A 81 5.30 2.35 -9.53
CA ARG A 81 4.37 2.79 -10.58
C ARG A 81 4.25 4.32 -10.55
N GLN A 82 4.01 4.91 -11.72
CA GLN A 82 3.78 6.35 -11.90
C GLN A 82 2.69 6.81 -10.92
N ALA A 83 2.98 7.79 -10.07
CA ALA A 83 2.17 8.34 -8.96
C ALA A 83 2.27 7.69 -7.56
N ALA A 84 3.04 6.61 -7.36
CA ALA A 84 3.33 6.13 -6.01
C ALA A 84 4.64 6.75 -5.49
N LEU A 85 4.54 7.67 -4.52
CA LEU A 85 5.70 8.22 -3.82
C LEU A 85 6.00 7.41 -2.56
N ILE A 86 7.24 6.99 -2.42
CA ILE A 86 7.72 6.32 -1.20
C ILE A 86 8.46 7.33 -0.33
N GLN A 87 8.06 7.35 0.93
CA GLN A 87 8.78 8.03 1.99
C GLN A 87 9.32 7.01 2.97
N GLN A 88 10.59 7.14 3.31
CA GLN A 88 11.20 6.31 4.34
C GLN A 88 10.70 6.79 5.70
N ALA A 89 9.90 5.95 6.37
CA ALA A 89 9.55 6.16 7.77
C ALA A 89 10.66 5.55 8.66
N THR A 90 10.90 6.18 9.81
CA THR A 90 11.95 5.80 10.77
C THR A 90 11.82 4.34 11.22
N THR A 91 12.97 3.70 11.42
CA THR A 91 13.09 2.29 11.81
C THR A 91 12.31 2.02 13.10
N VAL A 92 11.29 1.16 13.03
CA VAL A 92 10.59 0.67 14.21
C VAL A 92 11.52 -0.29 14.95
N LYS A 93 12.00 0.12 16.12
CA LYS A 93 12.76 -0.73 17.04
C LYS A 93 11.77 -1.40 18.03
N ASN A 94 12.10 -2.59 18.53
CA ASN A 94 11.37 -3.34 19.57
C ASN A 94 10.03 -3.97 19.12
N LYS A 95 10.05 -4.91 18.16
CA LYS A 95 8.92 -5.83 17.92
C LYS A 95 9.39 -7.28 17.86
N ASP A 96 8.57 -8.18 18.41
CA ASP A 96 8.86 -9.60 18.52
C ASP A 96 8.84 -10.28 17.14
N ILE A 97 9.96 -10.91 16.79
CA ILE A 97 10.37 -11.37 15.46
C ILE A 97 10.44 -12.89 15.42
N ARG A 98 9.32 -13.58 15.68
CA ARG A 98 9.33 -15.05 15.76
C ARG A 98 9.96 -15.66 14.49
N LYS A 99 11.19 -16.15 14.71
CA LYS A 99 12.00 -17.15 14.01
C LYS A 99 11.58 -17.35 12.54
N PHE A 100 12.33 -16.78 11.60
CA PHE A 100 12.36 -17.08 10.16
C PHE A 100 11.53 -16.24 9.16
N LEU A 101 10.99 -15.07 9.54
CA LEU A 101 10.28 -14.19 8.58
C LEU A 101 11.11 -12.94 8.25
N ASP A 102 12.27 -13.13 7.61
CA ASP A 102 13.05 -12.03 7.04
C ASP A 102 12.34 -11.54 5.78
N GLY A 103 11.89 -10.28 5.77
CA GLY A 103 10.98 -9.78 4.74
C GLY A 103 10.55 -8.34 4.94
N ILE A 104 9.97 -7.75 3.90
CA ILE A 104 9.31 -6.45 3.98
C ILE A 104 7.81 -6.67 3.77
N TYR A 105 7.01 -6.36 4.79
CA TYR A 105 5.57 -6.66 4.81
C TYR A 105 4.74 -5.39 4.96
N VAL A 106 3.52 -5.40 4.40
CA VAL A 106 2.53 -4.35 4.65
C VAL A 106 2.01 -4.50 6.06
N SER A 107 2.29 -3.52 6.92
CA SER A 107 1.85 -3.49 8.31
C SER A 107 0.52 -2.79 8.52
N GLU A 108 0.23 -1.78 7.70
CA GLU A 108 -0.97 -0.97 7.83
C GLU A 108 -1.42 -0.46 6.45
N LYS A 109 -2.73 -0.38 6.27
CA LYS A 109 -3.38 0.23 5.11
C LYS A 109 -4.31 1.32 5.65
N GLY A 110 -4.09 2.56 5.26
CA GLY A 110 -4.85 3.71 5.74
C GLY A 110 -4.97 4.79 4.68
N THR A 111 -5.47 5.96 5.08
CA THR A 111 -5.50 7.17 4.27
C THR A 111 -4.38 8.12 4.67
N VAL A 112 -4.06 9.10 3.81
CA VAL A 112 -3.02 10.11 4.13
C VAL A 112 -3.60 11.18 5.05
N VAL A 113 -4.81 11.65 4.73
CA VAL A 113 -5.57 12.57 5.57
C VAL A 113 -6.44 11.75 6.53
N GLU A 114 -6.33 12.05 7.82
CA GLU A 114 -7.23 11.50 8.84
C GLU A 114 -8.53 12.30 8.82
N LEU A 115 -9.67 11.61 8.74
CA LEU A 115 -10.96 12.26 8.91
C LEU A 115 -11.10 12.56 10.39
N GLU A 116 -10.93 13.82 10.78
CA GLU A 116 -11.35 14.29 12.11
C GLU A 116 -12.85 14.00 12.25
N ALA A 117 -13.20 13.22 13.28
CA ALA A 117 -14.53 12.74 13.56
C ALA A 117 -15.37 13.81 14.29
#